data_AF-A0A1S3ZSQ1-F1
#
_entry.id   AF-A0A1S3ZSQ1-F1
#
_cell.length_a   1.000
_cell.length_b   1.000
_cell.length_c   1.000
_cell.angle_alpha   90.00
_cell.angle_beta   90.00
_cell.angle_gamma   90.00
#
_symmetry.space_group_name_H-M   'P 1'
#
loop_
_entity.id
_entity.type
_entity.pdbx_description
1 polymer ?
#
loop_
_entity_poly.entity_id
_entity_poly.type
_entity_poly.pdbx_seq_one_letter_code
_entity_poly.pdbx_strand_id
1 'polypeptide(L)'
;MGRGKIAIRRIDNITSRQVTFSKRRNGLLKKAKELSILCDAEVGLIIFSSTAKLYDFASTSMRSVIERYNKVMEEDHNLMNPMSEVKTNKDNSQRAILLTRLKFLMRQDFLYNTIKR
;
A
#
# COMPACT_ATOMS: atom_id res chain seq x y z
N MET A 1 26.93 13.20 17.63
CA MET A 1 25.95 13.00 18.73
C MET A 1 25.10 11.76 18.43
N GLY A 2 25.26 10.69 19.21
CA GLY A 2 24.51 9.44 19.02
C GLY A 2 23.03 9.61 19.35
N ARG A 3 22.14 8.95 18.60
CA ARG A 3 20.70 8.92 18.88
C ARG A 3 20.40 7.78 19.86
N GLY A 4 19.66 8.07 20.92
CA GLY A 4 19.16 7.05 21.84
C GLY A 4 18.14 6.11 21.18
N LYS A 5 18.04 4.88 21.71
CA LYS A 5 17.02 3.90 21.31
C LYS A 5 15.63 4.45 21.64
N ILE A 6 14.66 4.26 20.75
CA ILE A 6 13.25 4.59 20.98
C ILE A 6 12.40 3.32 20.87
N ALA A 7 11.28 3.25 21.60
CA ALA A 7 10.31 2.16 21.46
C ALA A 7 9.60 2.24 20.09
N ILE A 8 9.28 1.08 19.50
CA ILE A 8 8.48 0.98 18.27
C ILE A 8 7.00 1.07 18.64
N ARG A 9 6.54 2.31 18.82
CA ARG A 9 5.13 2.67 19.04
C ARG A 9 4.86 4.02 18.38
N ARG A 10 3.58 4.42 18.27
CA ARG A 10 3.22 5.76 17.79
C ARG A 10 3.88 6.81 18.69
N ILE A 11 4.54 7.79 18.08
CA ILE A 11 5.11 8.95 18.80
C ILE A 11 3.96 9.89 19.12
N ASP A 12 3.74 10.19 20.39
CA ASP A 12 2.60 11.00 20.83
C ASP A 12 2.76 12.48 20.46
N ASN A 13 3.94 13.05 20.77
CA ASN A 13 4.28 14.43 20.43
C ASN A 13 4.26 14.65 18.90
N ILE A 14 3.40 15.58 18.46
CA ILE A 14 3.13 15.85 17.04
C ILE A 14 4.40 16.32 16.32
N THR A 15 5.14 17.27 16.90
CA THR A 15 6.36 17.83 16.31
C THR A 15 7.44 16.77 16.18
N SER A 16 7.70 16.01 17.23
CA SER A 16 8.65 14.89 17.21
C SER A 16 8.24 13.81 16.19
N ARG A 17 6.94 13.52 16.08
CA ARG A 17 6.39 12.60 15.09
C ARG A 17 6.63 13.09 13.67
N GLN A 18 6.39 14.37 13.38
CA GLN A 18 6.60 14.96 12.06
C GLN A 18 8.08 14.96 11.66
N VAL A 19 8.97 15.36 12.58
CA VAL A 19 10.42 15.34 12.34
C VAL A 19 10.90 13.90 12.12
N THR A 20 10.41 12.96 12.92
CA THR A 20 10.77 11.54 12.79
C THR A 20 10.25 10.94 11.50
N PHE A 21 9.01 11.26 11.12
CA PHE A 21 8.43 10.86 9.84
C PHE A 21 9.30 11.33 8.68
N SER A 22 9.63 12.63 8.61
CA SER A 22 10.47 13.16 7.54
C SER A 22 11.83 12.45 7.47
N LYS A 23 12.50 12.23 8.60
CA LYS A 23 13.82 11.57 8.64
C LYS A 23 13.72 10.09 8.25
N ARG A 24 12.76 9.34 8.80
CA ARG A 24 12.59 7.91 8.51
C ARG A 24 12.12 7.66 7.09
N ARG A 25 11.16 8.45 6.59
CA ARG A 25 10.70 8.41 5.20
C ARG A 25 11.87 8.59 4.24
N ASN A 26 12.70 9.63 4.44
CA ASN A 26 13.87 9.86 3.58
C ASN A 26 14.89 8.72 3.68
N GLY A 27 15.14 8.17 4.88
CA GLY A 27 16.02 7.02 5.06
C GLY A 27 15.50 5.76 4.35
N LEU A 28 14.18 5.52 4.41
CA LEU A 28 13.53 4.39 3.75
C LEU A 28 13.59 4.52 2.23
N LEU A 29 13.28 5.71 1.68
CA LEU A 29 13.40 6.00 0.25
C LEU A 29 14.83 5.77 -0.24
N LYS A 30 15.84 6.21 0.53
CA LYS A 30 17.24 5.97 0.20
C LYS A 30 17.56 4.47 0.15
N LYS A 31 17.09 3.70 1.14
CA LYS A 31 17.30 2.25 1.18
C LYS A 31 16.59 1.51 0.04
N ALA A 32 15.38 1.89 -0.30
CA ALA A 32 14.65 1.34 -1.44
C ALA A 32 15.40 1.57 -2.76
N LYS A 33 15.93 2.78 -2.97
CA LYS A 33 16.77 3.11 -4.13
C LYS A 33 18.10 2.35 -4.16
N GLU A 34 18.78 2.26 -3.01
CA GLU A 34 20.01 1.48 -2.90
C GLU A 34 19.76 0.01 -3.28
N LEU A 35 18.69 -0.60 -2.74
CA LEU A 35 18.32 -1.98 -3.05
C LEU A 35 18.01 -2.18 -4.53
N SER A 36 17.22 -1.30 -5.14
CA SER A 36 16.87 -1.43 -6.57
C SER A 36 18.09 -1.38 -7.47
N ILE A 37 19.09 -0.56 -7.13
CA ILE A 37 20.33 -0.43 -7.93
C ILE A 37 21.27 -1.60 -7.66
N LEU A 38 21.54 -1.93 -6.39
CA LEU A 38 22.55 -2.92 -6.02
C LEU A 38 22.18 -4.34 -6.46
N CYS A 39 20.89 -4.64 -6.49
CA CYS A 39 20.40 -5.99 -6.75
C CYS A 39 19.57 -6.09 -8.04
N ASP A 40 19.55 -5.03 -8.86
CA ASP A 40 18.70 -4.93 -10.06
C ASP A 40 17.24 -5.34 -9.78
N ALA A 41 16.73 -4.91 -8.64
CA ALA A 41 15.42 -5.28 -8.15
C ALA A 41 14.38 -4.21 -8.51
N GLU A 42 13.22 -4.64 -9.00
CA GLU A 42 12.08 -3.75 -9.16
C GLU A 42 11.42 -3.48 -7.79
N VAL A 43 11.43 -2.21 -7.37
CA VAL A 43 10.98 -1.79 -6.03
C VAL A 43 9.98 -0.66 -6.15
N GLY A 44 8.83 -0.80 -5.46
CA GLY A 44 7.84 0.26 -5.28
C GLY A 44 7.57 0.53 -3.81
N LEU A 45 7.37 1.80 -3.44
CA LEU A 45 7.04 2.25 -2.10
C LEU A 45 5.97 3.34 -2.16
N ILE A 46 4.90 3.18 -1.38
CA ILE A 46 3.81 4.14 -1.25
C ILE A 46 3.63 4.45 0.24
N ILE A 47 3.62 5.72 0.60
CA ILE A 47 3.48 6.20 1.98
C ILE A 47 2.41 7.30 2.04
N PHE A 48 1.38 7.06 2.84
CA PHE A 48 0.40 8.09 3.21
C PHE A 48 0.74 8.64 4.60
N SER A 49 0.95 9.96 4.70
CA SER A 49 1.13 10.59 6.01
C SER A 49 -0.19 10.72 6.76
N SER A 50 -0.11 10.96 8.07
CA SER A 50 -1.28 11.36 8.87
C SER A 50 -1.91 12.69 8.46
N THR A 51 -1.27 13.42 7.53
CA THR A 51 -1.77 14.65 6.92
C THR A 51 -2.32 14.42 5.51
N ALA A 52 -2.62 13.16 5.16
CA ALA A 52 -3.12 12.73 3.86
C ALA A 52 -2.22 13.07 2.66
N LYS A 53 -0.93 13.35 2.89
CA LYS A 53 0.05 13.58 1.82
C LYS A 53 0.60 12.25 1.35
N LEU A 54 0.62 12.07 0.04
CA LEU A 54 1.26 10.96 -0.63
C LEU A 54 2.76 11.23 -0.78
N TYR A 55 3.57 10.23 -0.46
CA TYR A 55 4.98 10.16 -0.81
C TYR A 55 5.24 8.78 -1.39
N ASP A 56 5.94 8.74 -2.51
CA ASP A 56 6.17 7.50 -3.24
C ASP A 56 7.56 7.43 -3.86
N PHE A 57 7.94 6.21 -4.22
CA PHE A 57 9.14 5.89 -4.99
C PHE A 57 8.88 4.64 -5.82
N ALA A 58 9.35 4.64 -7.05
CA ALA A 58 9.46 3.46 -7.89
C ALA A 58 10.85 3.45 -8.54
N SER A 59 11.44 2.27 -8.67
CA SER A 59 12.70 2.09 -9.39
C SER A 59 12.56 2.40 -10.89
N THR A 60 11.38 2.13 -11.46
CA THR A 60 11.00 2.43 -12.84
C THR A 60 9.83 3.42 -12.86
N SER A 61 8.59 2.93 -13.00
CA SER A 61 7.36 3.70 -12.89
C SER A 61 6.42 3.01 -11.90
N MET A 62 5.71 3.78 -11.08
CA MET A 62 4.76 3.21 -10.12
C MET A 62 3.69 2.37 -10.81
N ARG A 63 3.28 2.78 -12.01
CA ARG A 63 2.33 2.05 -12.84
C ARG A 63 2.85 0.66 -13.21
N SER A 64 4.09 0.56 -13.70
CA SER A 64 4.71 -0.71 -14.10
C SER A 64 4.82 -1.67 -12.91
N VAL A 65 5.23 -1.18 -11.75
CA VAL A 65 5.33 -1.98 -10.52
C VAL A 65 3.97 -2.55 -10.13
N ILE A 66 2.92 -1.73 -10.15
CA ILE A 66 1.55 -2.14 -9.81
C ILE A 66 1.00 -3.13 -10.85
N GLU A 67 1.23 -2.88 -12.15
CA GLU A 67 0.81 -3.79 -13.23
C GLU A 67 1.48 -5.17 -13.08
N ARG A 68 2.78 -5.21 -12.78
CA ARG A 68 3.50 -6.46 -12.52
C ARG A 68 2.96 -7.19 -11.29
N TYR A 69 2.71 -6.46 -10.20
CA TYR A 69 2.10 -7.04 -9.00
C TYR A 69 0.74 -7.69 -9.31
N ASN A 70 -0.15 -6.96 -9.99
CA ASN A 70 -1.48 -7.46 -10.32
C ASN A 70 -1.41 -8.72 -11.20
N LYS A 71 -0.51 -8.74 -12.20
CA LYS A 71 -0.30 -9.91 -13.05
C LYS A 71 0.12 -11.15 -12.25
N VAL A 72 1.06 -11.02 -11.32
CA VAL A 72 1.50 -12.14 -10.47
C VAL A 72 0.36 -12.63 -9.59
N MET A 73 -0.43 -11.73 -9.00
CA MET A 73 -1.59 -12.11 -8.19
C MET A 73 -2.66 -12.84 -9.03
N GLU A 74 -2.89 -12.41 -10.27
CA GLU A 74 -3.81 -13.10 -11.20
C GLU A 74 -3.32 -14.50 -11.58
N GLU A 75 -2.01 -14.68 -11.82
CA GLU A 75 -1.40 -15.98 -12.13
C GLU A 75 -1.50 -16.95 -10.93
N ASP A 76 -1.22 -16.48 -9.71
CA ASP A 76 -1.37 -17.26 -8.47
C ASP A 76 -2.82 -17.73 -8.26
N HIS A 77 -3.79 -16.86 -8.55
CA HIS A 77 -5.22 -17.22 -8.45
C HIS A 77 -5.65 -18.27 -9.48
N ASN A 78 -5.05 -18.30 -10.67
CA ASN A 78 -5.35 -19.31 -11.69
C ASN A 78 -4.70 -20.67 -11.39
N LEU A 79 -3.52 -20.69 -10.74
CA LEU A 79 -2.86 -21.93 -10.32
C LEU A 79 -3.62 -22.67 -9.21
N MET A 80 -4.40 -21.96 -8.39
CA MET A 80 -5.28 -22.58 -7.38
C MET A 80 -6.61 -23.10 -7.94
N ASN A 81 -6.87 -22.96 -9.25
CA ASN A 81 -8.12 -23.40 -9.85
C ASN A 81 -7.87 -24.05 -11.23
N PRO A 82 -7.49 -25.34 -11.30
CA PRO A 82 -7.12 -26.01 -12.55
C PRO A 82 -8.32 -26.32 -13.47
N MET A 83 -9.47 -25.66 -13.29
CA MET A 83 -10.68 -25.94 -14.06
C MET A 83 -11.49 -24.66 -14.31
N SER A 84 -11.10 -23.88 -15.32
CA SER A 84 -12.05 -23.10 -16.12
C SER A 84 -11.37 -22.45 -17.31
N GLU A 85 -11.14 -23.23 -18.37
CA GLU A 85 -11.38 -22.69 -19.70
C GLU A 85 -12.88 -22.43 -19.83
N VAL A 86 -13.27 -21.18 -20.04
CA VAL A 86 -14.26 -20.72 -21.03
C VAL A 86 -14.49 -19.22 -20.79
N LYS A 87 -14.15 -18.42 -21.81
CA LYS A 87 -14.45 -16.99 -21.89
C LYS A 87 -15.97 -16.80 -21.93
N THR A 88 -16.52 -16.11 -20.93
CA THR A 88 -17.65 -15.15 -20.99
C THR A 88 -18.08 -14.84 -19.54
N ASN A 89 -18.34 -13.57 -19.20
CA ASN A 89 -18.73 -13.01 -17.88
C ASN A 89 -17.67 -12.17 -17.13
N LYS A 90 -16.95 -11.25 -17.80
CA LYS A 90 -16.13 -10.22 -17.12
C LYS A 90 -16.95 -9.12 -16.41
N ASP A 91 -18.27 -9.08 -16.61
CA ASP A 91 -19.14 -8.03 -16.04
C ASP A 91 -19.72 -8.35 -14.66
N ASN A 92 -19.86 -9.63 -14.30
CA ASN A 92 -20.41 -10.02 -12.99
C ASN A 92 -19.35 -9.91 -11.87
N SER A 93 -18.09 -10.22 -12.17
CA SER A 93 -16.99 -10.15 -11.19
C SER A 93 -16.63 -8.71 -10.81
N GLN A 94 -16.68 -7.77 -11.76
CA GLN A 94 -16.45 -6.35 -11.48
C GLN A 94 -17.57 -5.75 -10.62
N ARG A 95 -18.83 -6.14 -10.87
CA ARG A 95 -19.98 -5.75 -10.03
C ARG A 95 -19.84 -6.29 -8.60
N ALA A 96 -19.41 -7.54 -8.42
CA ALA A 96 -19.19 -8.11 -7.10
C ALA A 96 -18.11 -7.37 -6.30
N ILE A 97 -17.00 -6.99 -6.95
CA ILE A 97 -15.91 -6.23 -6.35
C ILE A 97 -16.36 -4.81 -5.99
N LEU A 98 -17.07 -4.12 -6.90
CA LEU A 98 -17.60 -2.77 -6.66
C LEU A 98 -18.62 -2.75 -5.51
N LEU A 99 -19.52 -3.75 -5.46
CA LEU A 99 -20.48 -3.91 -4.36
C LEU A 99 -19.81 -4.23 -3.03
N THR A 100 -18.74 -5.02 -3.04
CA THR A 100 -17.95 -5.31 -1.83
C THR A 100 -17.25 -4.06 -1.31
N ARG A 101 -16.70 -3.24 -2.22
CA ARG A 101 -16.05 -1.95 -1.89
C ARG A 101 -17.05 -0.91 -1.38
N LEU A 102 -18.24 -0.83 -1.99
CA LEU A 102 -19.35 0.01 -1.52
C LEU A 102 -19.86 -0.42 -0.14
N LYS A 103 -20.02 -1.74 0.11
CA LYS A 103 -20.40 -2.26 1.44
C LYS A 103 -19.37 -1.94 2.51
N PHE A 104 -18.08 -1.99 2.17
CA PHE A 104 -17.00 -1.62 3.10
C PHE A 104 -17.03 -0.13 3.46
N LEU A 105 -17.25 0.76 2.47
CA LEU A 105 -17.36 2.20 2.69
C LEU A 105 -18.60 2.56 3.53
N MET A 106 -19.77 1.99 3.21
CA MET A 106 -21.00 2.20 3.98
C MET A 106 -20.86 1.74 5.44
N ARG A 107 -20.08 0.68 5.69
CA ARG A 107 -19.80 0.17 7.04
C ARG A 107 -18.86 1.10 7.81
N GLN A 108 -17.89 1.73 7.14
CA GLN A 108 -17.00 2.74 7.75
C GLN A 108 -17.80 3.97 8.20
N ASP A 109 -18.76 4.44 7.39
CA ASP A 109 -19.62 5.56 7.75
C ASP A 109 -20.56 5.24 8.92
N PHE A 110 -21.09 4.01 9.00
CA PHE A 110 -21.92 3.58 10.12
C PHE A 110 -21.11 3.49 11.43
N LEU A 111 -19.87 2.97 11.38
CA LEU A 111 -18.97 2.92 12.54
C LEU A 111 -18.51 4.31 12.97
N TYR A 112 -18.19 5.19 12.02
CA TYR A 112 -17.78 6.57 12.31
C TYR A 112 -18.89 7.38 13.00
N ASN A 113 -20.15 7.21 12.59
CA ASN A 113 -21.29 7.89 13.20
C ASN A 113 -21.76 7.25 14.53
N THR A 114 -21.49 5.96 14.76
CA THR A 114 -21.81 5.27 16.02
C THR A 114 -20.81 5.60 17.14
N ILE A 115 -19.53 5.79 16.81
CA ILE A 115 -18.46 6.09 17.78
C ILE A 115 -18.45 7.58 18.20
N LYS A 116 -19.13 8.45 17.45
CA LYS A 116 -19.18 9.91 17.68
C LYS A 116 -20.45 10.39 18.41
N ARG A 117 -21.30 9.47 18.89
CA ARG A 117 -22.38 9.73 19.86
C ARG A 117 -21.95 9.34 21.27
#